data_AF-A0A7S0FM76-F1
#
_entry.id   AF-A0A7S0FM76-F1
#
_cell.length_a   1.000
_cell.length_b   1.000
_cell.length_c   1.000
_cell.angle_alpha   90.00
_cell.angle_beta   90.00
_cell.angle_gamma   90.00
#
_symmetry.space_group_name_H-M   'P 1'
#
loop_
_entity.id
_entity.type
_entity.pdbx_description
1 polymer ?
#
loop_
_entity_poly.entity_id
_entity_poly.type
_entity_poly.pdbx_seq_one_letter_code
_entity_poly.pdbx_strand_id
1 'polypeptide(L)'
;QSVQVGIRGIAGLDLQSLGLPERTDLIRMYAAANTTILPREALDWSKFYLAFLFFKNCVIVHGVKMRAKAGVASSAQAKAVAALLPKMVEITRALLDEAPSSSPTLEKGK
;
A
#
# COMPACT_ATOMS: atom_id res chain seq x y z
N GLN A 1 5.19 23.32 -18.01
CA GLN A 1 5.24 22.74 -16.66
C GLN A 1 4.95 21.25 -16.78
N SER A 2 5.95 20.40 -16.56
CA SER A 2 5.78 18.95 -16.54
C SER A 2 4.90 18.58 -15.35
N VAL A 3 3.65 18.21 -15.61
CA VAL A 3 2.77 17.70 -14.56
C VAL A 3 3.38 16.39 -14.08
N GLN A 4 3.98 16.42 -12.89
CA GLN A 4 4.51 15.23 -12.24
C GLN A 4 3.34 14.40 -11.74
N VAL A 5 2.85 13.51 -12.59
CA VAL A 5 1.77 12.59 -12.24
C VAL A 5 2.41 11.27 -11.84
N GLY A 6 2.55 11.06 -10.54
CA GLY A 6 2.99 9.77 -10.02
C GLY A 6 3.28 9.81 -8.54
N ILE A 7 2.78 8.81 -7.82
CA ILE A 7 3.29 8.45 -6.50
C ILE A 7 4.73 7.98 -6.72
N ARG A 8 5.71 8.85 -6.48
CA ARG A 8 7.13 8.46 -6.55
C ARG A 8 7.43 7.60 -5.33
N GLY A 9 7.40 6.29 -5.52
CA GLY A 9 7.79 5.33 -4.50
C GLY A 9 9.30 5.27 -4.32
N ILE A 10 9.72 4.60 -3.25
CA ILE A 10 11.12 4.26 -2.95
C ILE A 10 11.43 2.79 -3.32
N ALA A 11 10.56 2.14 -4.09
CA ALA A 11 10.74 0.77 -4.52
C ALA A 11 11.99 0.62 -5.40
N GLY A 12 12.83 -0.36 -5.08
CA GLY A 12 14.08 -0.64 -5.79
C GLY A 12 15.26 0.26 -5.40
N LEU A 13 15.09 1.16 -4.43
CA LEU A 13 16.22 1.87 -3.82
C LEU A 13 16.89 1.01 -2.75
N ASP A 14 18.21 1.13 -2.62
CA ASP A 14 18.95 0.59 -1.48
C ASP A 14 18.69 1.45 -0.25
N LEU A 15 17.76 1.00 0.59
CA LEU A 15 17.34 1.74 1.79
C LEU A 15 18.48 1.90 2.79
N GLN A 16 19.35 0.89 2.91
CA GLN A 16 20.49 0.91 3.82
C GLN A 16 21.51 1.98 3.42
N SER A 17 21.82 2.10 2.12
CA SER A 17 22.70 3.17 1.62
C SER A 17 22.15 4.59 1.87
N LEU A 18 20.83 4.71 1.97
CA LEU A 18 20.12 5.96 2.27
C LEU A 18 19.93 6.21 3.77
N GLY A 19 20.41 5.30 4.63
CA GLY A 19 20.20 5.37 6.08
C GLY A 19 18.73 5.18 6.49
N LEU A 20 17.93 4.54 5.63
CA LEU A 20 16.52 4.25 5.89
C LEU A 20 16.35 2.81 6.41
N PRO A 21 15.51 2.60 7.43
CA PRO A 21 15.21 1.26 7.93
C PRO A 21 14.41 0.45 6.92
N GLU A 22 14.63 -0.87 6.92
CA GLU A 22 13.77 -1.78 6.17
C GLU A 22 12.37 -1.84 6.79
N ARG A 23 11.40 -2.34 6.02
CA ARG A 23 10.01 -2.52 6.49
C ARG A 23 9.93 -3.34 7.78
N THR A 24 10.72 -4.40 7.89
CA THR A 24 10.76 -5.27 9.07
C THR A 24 11.28 -4.53 10.30
N ASP A 25 12.26 -3.65 10.11
CA ASP A 25 12.84 -2.86 11.20
C ASP A 25 11.84 -1.82 11.69
N LEU A 26 11.15 -1.14 10.76
CA LEU A 26 10.07 -0.21 11.09
C LEU A 26 8.96 -0.87 11.91
N ILE A 27 8.53 -2.07 11.53
CA ILE A 27 7.50 -2.83 12.25
C ILE A 27 7.99 -3.19 13.67
N ARG A 28 9.24 -3.63 13.81
CA ARG A 28 9.83 -3.95 15.11
C ARG A 28 9.96 -2.73 16.00
N MET A 29 10.42 -1.61 15.46
CA MET A 29 10.51 -0.34 16.19
C MET A 29 9.13 0.11 16.67
N TYR A 30 8.12 0.02 15.81
CA TYR A 30 6.74 0.37 16.14
C TYR A 30 6.16 -0.54 17.23
N ALA A 31 6.34 -1.86 17.12
CA ALA A 31 5.88 -2.82 18.12
C ALA A 31 6.62 -2.65 19.46
N ALA A 32 7.92 -2.36 19.45
CA ALA A 32 8.68 -2.08 20.68
C ALA A 32 8.19 -0.82 21.41
N ALA A 33 7.73 0.19 20.66
CA ALA A 33 7.13 1.40 21.23
C ALA A 33 5.69 1.19 21.74
N ASN A 34 5.03 0.08 21.38
CA ASN A 34 3.65 -0.20 21.75
C ASN A 34 3.53 -1.55 22.46
N THR A 35 3.44 -1.53 23.79
CA THR A 35 3.46 -2.72 24.67
C THR A 35 2.31 -3.69 24.46
N THR A 36 1.28 -3.32 23.69
CA THR A 36 0.12 -4.17 23.39
C THR A 36 0.27 -4.99 22.11
N ILE A 37 1.29 -4.70 21.28
CA ILE A 37 1.46 -5.30 19.96
C ILE A 37 2.67 -6.22 19.96
N LEU A 38 2.45 -7.51 19.69
CA LEU A 38 3.55 -8.45 19.52
C LEU A 38 4.24 -8.23 18.16
N PRO A 39 5.58 -8.08 18.08
CA PRO A 39 6.29 -7.83 16.83
C PRO A 39 6.02 -8.87 15.73
N ARG A 40 5.82 -10.14 16.13
CA ARG A 40 5.50 -11.23 15.21
C ARG A 40 4.13 -11.06 14.58
N GLU A 41 3.12 -10.78 15.41
CA GLU A 41 1.75 -10.54 14.94
C GLU A 41 1.71 -9.31 14.02
N ALA A 42 2.37 -8.21 14.42
CA ALA A 42 2.46 -7.02 13.59
C ALA A 42 3.06 -7.30 12.21
N LEU A 43 4.09 -8.13 12.14
CA LEU A 43 4.72 -8.51 10.87
C LEU A 43 3.79 -9.36 10.00
N ASP A 44 3.12 -10.34 10.60
CA ASP A 44 2.20 -11.24 9.88
C ASP A 44 1.01 -10.45 9.28
N TRP A 45 0.42 -9.54 10.06
CA TRP A 45 -0.67 -8.68 9.58
C TRP A 45 -0.22 -7.55 8.63
N SER A 46 1.03 -7.07 8.74
CA SER A 46 1.51 -5.92 7.96
C SER A 46 1.36 -6.10 6.44
N LYS A 47 1.51 -7.33 5.95
CA LYS A 47 1.37 -7.68 4.53
C LYS A 47 -0.07 -7.50 4.04
N PHE A 48 -1.03 -8.02 4.79
CA PHE A 48 -2.45 -7.84 4.51
C PHE A 48 -2.84 -6.36 4.54
N TYR A 49 -2.43 -5.62 5.58
CA TYR A 49 -2.75 -4.20 5.69
C TYR A 49 -2.19 -3.37 4.53
N LEU A 50 -0.98 -3.71 4.07
CA LEU A 50 -0.39 -3.07 2.92
C LEU A 50 -1.21 -3.34 1.64
N ALA A 51 -1.55 -4.61 1.37
CA ALA A 51 -2.39 -4.95 0.22
C ALA A 51 -3.75 -4.24 0.27
N PHE A 52 -4.40 -4.21 1.45
CA PHE A 52 -5.65 -3.49 1.67
C PHE A 52 -5.53 -1.98 1.40
N LEU A 53 -4.46 -1.35 1.88
CA LEU A 53 -4.21 0.07 1.65
C LEU A 53 -4.08 0.39 0.15
N PHE A 54 -3.36 -0.44 -0.60
CA PHE A 54 -3.21 -0.31 -2.04
C PHE A 54 -4.53 -0.54 -2.79
N PHE A 55 -5.31 -1.54 -2.38
CA PHE A 55 -6.66 -1.78 -2.91
C PHE A 55 -7.57 -0.57 -2.68
N LYS A 56 -7.60 -0.01 -1.46
CA LYS A 56 -8.36 1.21 -1.15
C LYS A 56 -7.98 2.37 -2.07
N ASN A 57 -6.69 2.55 -2.35
CA ASN A 57 -6.22 3.57 -3.27
C ASN A 57 -6.70 3.30 -4.71
N CYS A 58 -6.71 2.03 -5.16
CA CYS A 58 -7.27 1.66 -6.46
C CYS A 58 -8.76 2.02 -6.56
N VAL A 59 -9.55 1.78 -5.52
CA VAL A 59 -10.98 2.13 -5.47
C VAL A 59 -11.19 3.64 -5.59
N ILE A 60 -10.39 4.44 -4.89
CA ILE A 60 -10.44 5.91 -4.98
C ILE A 60 -10.14 6.37 -6.42
N VAL A 61 -9.06 5.87 -7.01
CA VAL A 61 -8.67 6.21 -8.39
C VAL A 61 -9.72 5.74 -9.40
N HIS A 62 -10.33 4.57 -9.18
CA HIS A 62 -11.43 4.09 -9.99
C HIS A 62 -12.64 5.03 -9.93
N GLY A 63 -13.00 5.53 -8.75
CA GLY A 63 -14.03 6.55 -8.59
C GLY A 63 -13.72 7.87 -9.31
N VAL A 64 -12.44 8.27 -9.36
CA VAL A 64 -12.00 9.42 -10.18
C VAL A 64 -12.17 9.13 -11.67
N LYS A 65 -11.75 7.95 -12.14
CA LYS A 65 -11.91 7.51 -13.55
C LYS A 65 -13.37 7.53 -13.98
N MET A 66 -14.28 7.04 -13.16
CA MET A 66 -15.72 7.02 -13.46
C MET A 66 -16.31 8.43 -13.55
N ARG A 67 -15.98 9.32 -12.59
CA ARG A 67 -16.42 10.73 -12.62
C ARG A 67 -15.80 11.51 -13.78
N ALA A 68 -14.57 11.19 -14.19
CA ALA A 68 -13.94 11.77 -15.36
C ALA A 68 -14.65 11.33 -16.66
N LYS A 69 -15.00 10.04 -16.78
CA LYS A 69 -15.76 9.50 -17.93
C LYS A 69 -17.15 10.14 -18.03
N ALA A 70 -17.78 10.44 -16.90
CA ALA A 70 -19.07 11.13 -16.82
C ALA A 70 -18.97 12.66 -17.05
N GLY A 71 -17.78 13.21 -17.32
CA GLY A 71 -17.59 14.64 -17.56
C GLY A 71 -17.55 15.52 -16.29
N VAL A 72 -17.69 14.93 -15.10
CA VAL A 72 -17.74 15.64 -13.81
C VAL A 72 -16.34 16.01 -13.28
N ALA A 73 -15.34 15.17 -13.54
CA ALA A 73 -13.95 15.39 -13.12
C ALA A 73 -13.01 15.41 -14.33
N SER A 74 -13.14 16.43 -15.19
CA SER A 74 -12.51 16.50 -16.51
C SER A 74 -11.09 17.10 -16.56
N SER A 75 -10.49 17.41 -15.40
CA SER A 75 -9.16 18.02 -15.33
C SER A 75 -8.07 17.12 -15.92
N ALA A 76 -7.00 17.73 -16.46
CA ALA A 76 -5.84 17.00 -16.97
C ALA A 76 -5.22 16.08 -15.90
N GLN A 77 -5.23 16.51 -14.64
CA GLN A 77 -4.77 15.72 -13.50
C GLN A 77 -5.64 14.48 -13.25
N ALA A 78 -6.96 14.60 -13.33
CA ALA A 78 -7.87 13.48 -13.13
C ALA A 78 -7.69 12.39 -14.20
N LYS A 79 -7.49 12.80 -15.46
CA LYS A 79 -7.18 11.87 -16.56
C LYS A 79 -5.86 11.13 -16.33
N ALA A 80 -4.83 11.85 -15.91
CA ALA A 80 -3.52 11.26 -15.69
C ALA A 80 -3.51 10.31 -14.48
N VAL A 81 -4.20 10.66 -13.38
CA VAL A 81 -4.39 9.77 -12.22
C VAL A 81 -5.20 8.53 -12.61
N ALA A 82 -6.27 8.69 -13.40
CA ALA A 82 -7.08 7.56 -13.87
C ALA A 82 -6.27 6.59 -14.77
N ALA A 83 -5.28 7.09 -15.51
CA ALA A 83 -4.39 6.28 -16.33
C ALA A 83 -3.44 5.39 -15.51
N LEU A 84 -3.18 5.71 -14.25
CA LEU A 84 -2.33 4.90 -13.36
C LEU A 84 -3.05 3.65 -12.81
N LEU A 85 -4.38 3.59 -12.88
CA LEU A 85 -5.18 2.54 -12.26
C LEU A 85 -4.74 1.11 -12.65
N PRO A 86 -4.51 0.77 -13.93
CA PRO A 86 -4.10 -0.59 -14.29
C PRO A 86 -2.81 -1.02 -13.59
N LYS A 87 -1.82 -0.14 -13.52
CA LYS A 87 -0.54 -0.45 -12.85
C LYS A 87 -0.70 -0.57 -11.35
N MET A 88 -1.56 0.25 -10.73
CA MET A 88 -1.85 0.13 -9.31
C MET A 88 -2.54 -1.20 -8.97
N VAL A 89 -3.45 -1.68 -9.83
CA VAL A 89 -4.11 -2.99 -9.64
C VAL A 89 -3.09 -4.13 -9.75
N GLU A 90 -2.16 -4.06 -10.70
CA GLU A 90 -1.08 -5.06 -10.85
C GLU A 90 -0.21 -5.14 -9.58
N ILE A 91 0.23 -3.99 -9.07
CA ILE A 91 1.02 -3.92 -7.81
C ILE A 91 0.20 -4.46 -6.63
N THR A 92 -1.07 -4.06 -6.52
CA THR A 92 -1.96 -4.52 -5.45
C THR A 92 -2.10 -6.04 -5.46
N ARG A 93 -2.22 -6.64 -6.64
CA ARG A 93 -2.33 -8.10 -6.80
C ARG A 93 -1.03 -8.79 -6.37
N ALA A 94 0.13 -8.29 -6.80
CA ALA A 94 1.41 -8.85 -6.35
C ALA A 94 1.56 -8.81 -4.83
N LEU A 95 1.17 -7.70 -4.19
CA LEU A 95 1.18 -7.56 -2.73
C LEU A 95 0.20 -8.51 -2.03
N LEU A 96 -0.92 -8.84 -2.66
CA LEU A 96 -1.89 -9.80 -2.13
C LEU A 96 -1.36 -11.25 -2.23
N ASP A 97 -0.67 -11.58 -3.33
CA ASP A 97 -0.05 -12.90 -3.53
C ASP A 97 1.12 -13.13 -2.54
N GLU A 98 1.79 -12.07 -2.10
CA GLU A 98 2.81 -12.11 -1.04
C GLU A 98 2.24 -12.23 0.39
N ALA A 99 0.94 -11.97 0.56
CA ALA A 99 0.28 -12.08 1.86
C ALA A 99 0.14 -13.57 2.24
N PRO A 100 0.45 -13.95 3.49
CA PRO A 100 0.32 -15.33 3.92
C PRO A 100 -1.15 -15.79 3.76
N SER A 101 -1.34 -16.98 3.19
CA SER A 101 -2.64 -17.63 3.00
C SER A 101 -3.29 -18.13 4.29
N SER A 102 -2.60 -18.01 5.42
CA SER A 102 -3.08 -18.36 6.74
C SER A 102 -3.55 -17.11 7.46
N SER A 103 -4.83 -17.08 7.81
CA SER A 103 -5.29 -16.25 8.93
C SER A 103 -4.33 -16.48 10.09
N PRO A 104 -3.74 -15.43 10.72
CA PRO A 104 -2.98 -15.63 11.93
C PRO A 104 -3.90 -16.35 12.90
N THR A 105 -3.47 -17.52 13.36
CA THR A 105 -4.22 -18.32 14.33
C THR A 105 -4.55 -17.39 15.49
N LEU A 106 -5.82 -16.98 15.58
CA LEU A 106 -6.36 -16.37 16.78
C LEU A 106 -6.32 -17.49 17.82
N GLU A 107 -5.18 -17.70 18.46
CA GLU A 107 -5.13 -18.51 19.66
C GLU A 107 -6.05 -17.79 20.65
N LYS A 108 -7.26 -18.35 20.80
CA LYS A 108 -8.18 -18.00 21.86
C LYS A 108 -7.40 -18.17 23.16
N GLY A 109 -7.05 -17.06 23.79
CA GLY A 109 -6.51 -17.06 25.14
C GLY A 109 -7.42 -17.90 26.04
N LYS A 110 -6.80 -18.87 26.73
CA LYS A 110 -7.38 -19.50 27.91
C LYS A 110 -7.37 -18.52 29.07
#